data_AF-A0A2G2YWY1-F1
#
_entry.id   AF-A0A2G2YWY1-F1
#
_cell.length_a   1.000
_cell.length_b   1.000
_cell.length_c   1.000
_cell.angle_alpha   90.00
_cell.angle_beta   90.00
_cell.angle_gamma   90.00
#
_symmetry.space_group_name_H-M   'P 1'
#
loop_
_entity.id
_entity.type
_entity.pdbx_description
1 polymer ?
#
loop_
_entity_poly.entity_id
_entity_poly.type
_entity_poly.pdbx_seq_one_letter_code
_entity_poly.pdbx_strand_id
1 'polypeptide(L)'
;MDFRGRIYHSGICHVHESDLSKVFILFSNNPQEGINQSVMDIVATSAAFKYKKFDLYDNGLKWYKEYHSFIYAFDERLISIAKGDSDPFQFIDNVLCNYRVEESNSVPITQDTAASAYQIMSYLLLSKKGLRE
;
A
#
# COMPACT_ATOMS: atom_id res chain seq x y z
N MET A 1 13.07 19.30 -8.18
CA MET A 1 12.15 19.13 -9.33
C MET A 1 12.99 18.98 -10.58
N ASP A 2 12.64 18.06 -11.49
CA ASP A 2 13.35 17.92 -12.78
C ASP A 2 12.80 18.85 -13.87
N PHE A 3 13.41 18.82 -15.06
CA PHE A 3 12.98 19.64 -16.21
C PHE A 3 11.57 19.32 -16.72
N ARG A 4 11.00 18.18 -16.35
CA ARG A 4 9.63 17.76 -16.70
C ARG A 4 8.63 18.09 -15.59
N GLY A 5 9.06 18.72 -14.50
CA GLY A 5 8.22 19.03 -13.35
C GLY A 5 8.03 17.88 -12.36
N ARG A 6 8.74 16.75 -12.51
CA ARG A 6 8.68 15.64 -11.54
C ARG A 6 9.33 16.06 -10.23
N ILE A 7 8.62 15.82 -9.13
CA ILE A 7 9.08 16.13 -7.78
C ILE A 7 9.97 14.99 -7.31
N TYR A 8 11.15 15.35 -6.81
CA TYR A 8 12.11 14.44 -6.19
C TYR A 8 12.47 15.03 -4.84
N HIS A 9 12.66 14.17 -3.84
CA HIS A 9 13.10 14.59 -2.53
C HIS A 9 14.62 14.62 -2.47
N SER A 10 15.20 15.61 -1.79
CA SER A 10 16.63 15.64 -1.48
C SER A 10 16.84 15.02 -0.10
N GLY A 11 17.40 13.82 -0.03
CA GLY A 11 17.64 13.09 1.23
C GLY A 11 18.02 11.63 1.00
N ILE A 12 18.42 10.93 2.08
CA ILE A 12 18.90 9.53 2.04
C ILE A 12 17.80 8.49 2.30
N CYS A 13 16.67 8.90 2.88
CA CYS A 13 15.50 8.03 3.12
C CYS A 13 14.25 8.77 2.66
N HIS A 14 13.65 8.35 1.54
CA HIS A 14 12.43 8.97 1.05
C HIS A 14 11.54 8.01 0.26
N VAL A 15 10.26 8.35 0.14
CA VAL A 15 9.19 7.46 -0.39
C VAL A 15 9.41 7.03 -1.86
N HIS A 16 10.33 7.67 -2.60
CA HIS A 16 10.66 7.31 -3.98
C HIS A 16 11.75 6.23 -4.11
N GLU A 17 12.30 5.75 -3.01
CA GLU A 17 13.38 4.76 -2.99
C GLU A 17 12.85 3.32 -2.96
N SER A 18 13.72 2.37 -2.58
CA SER A 18 13.44 0.94 -2.55
C SER A 18 12.33 0.56 -1.55
N ASP A 19 11.74 -0.62 -1.74
CA ASP A 19 10.71 -1.17 -0.87
C ASP A 19 11.05 -1.09 0.63
N LEU A 20 12.29 -1.45 1.00
CA LEU A 20 12.77 -1.40 2.38
C LEU A 20 12.77 0.03 2.98
N SER A 21 13.15 1.04 2.20
CA SER A 21 13.23 2.42 2.69
C SER A 21 11.87 2.98 3.11
N LYS A 22 10.80 2.55 2.43
CA LYS A 22 9.43 3.05 2.63
C LYS A 22 8.85 2.59 3.97
N VAL A 23 9.25 1.41 4.43
CA VAL A 23 8.82 0.82 5.71
C VAL A 23 9.32 1.60 6.93
N PHE A 24 10.42 2.35 6.78
CA PHE A 24 10.94 3.17 7.88
C PHE A 24 10.26 4.55 8.02
N ILE A 25 9.24 4.83 7.21
CA ILE A 25 8.59 6.14 7.15
C ILE A 25 7.19 6.03 7.73
N LEU A 26 6.93 6.75 8.83
CA LEU A 26 5.60 6.91 9.42
C LEU A 26 5.23 8.39 9.47
N PHE A 27 3.94 8.70 9.38
CA PHE A 27 3.44 10.06 9.51
C PHE A 27 3.23 10.45 10.98
N SER A 28 3.89 11.53 11.41
CA SER A 28 3.89 11.97 12.81
C SER A 28 2.59 12.62 13.31
N ASN A 29 1.71 13.08 12.41
CA ASN A 29 0.51 13.83 12.75
C ASN A 29 -0.74 13.15 12.19
N ASN A 30 -1.50 12.47 13.04
CA ASN A 30 -2.87 12.08 12.73
C ASN A 30 -3.88 12.80 13.63
N PRO A 31 -4.73 13.68 13.08
CA PRO A 31 -5.77 14.37 13.85
C PRO A 31 -6.94 13.47 14.27
N GLN A 32 -6.94 12.20 13.87
CA GLN A 32 -7.96 11.22 14.25
C GLN A 32 -7.41 10.40 15.42
N GLU A 33 -7.70 10.85 16.65
CA GLU A 33 -7.45 10.05 17.85
C GLU A 33 -8.42 8.85 17.86
N GLY A 34 -7.86 7.63 17.82
CA GLY A 34 -8.62 6.40 17.99
C GLY A 34 -8.45 5.38 16.86
N ILE A 35 -8.43 4.10 17.25
CA ILE A 35 -8.46 2.96 16.34
C ILE A 35 -9.87 2.87 15.77
N ASN A 36 -10.04 3.31 14.51
CA ASN A 36 -11.27 3.10 13.78
C ASN A 36 -11.17 1.77 13.01
N GLN A 37 -12.16 0.88 13.15
CA GLN A 37 -12.19 -0.40 12.43
C GLN A 37 -12.05 -0.21 10.92
N SER A 38 -12.52 0.92 10.39
CA SER A 38 -12.35 1.30 8.99
C SER A 38 -10.89 1.48 8.59
N VAL A 39 -10.04 2.04 9.45
CA VAL A 39 -8.62 2.26 9.16
C VAL A 39 -7.89 0.92 9.12
N MET A 40 -8.17 0.03 10.08
CA MET A 40 -7.64 -1.33 10.05
C MET A 40 -8.04 -2.05 8.76
N ASP A 41 -9.29 -1.94 8.32
CA ASP A 41 -9.72 -2.55 7.07
C ASP A 41 -9.00 -1.95 5.85
N ILE A 42 -8.68 -0.65 5.85
CA ILE A 42 -7.89 -0.01 4.79
C ILE A 42 -6.44 -0.53 4.78
N VAL A 43 -5.77 -0.61 5.95
CA VAL A 43 -4.40 -1.14 6.05
C VAL A 43 -4.34 -2.62 5.67
N ALA A 44 -5.33 -3.41 6.10
CA ALA A 44 -5.50 -4.82 5.73
C ALA A 44 -5.65 -4.99 4.21
N THR A 45 -6.48 -4.14 3.61
CA THR A 45 -6.63 -4.11 2.15
C THR A 45 -5.32 -3.71 1.47
N SER A 46 -4.62 -2.69 1.98
CA SER A 46 -3.31 -2.29 1.46
C SER A 46 -2.30 -3.43 1.50
N ALA A 47 -2.22 -4.17 2.60
CA ALA A 47 -1.39 -5.37 2.71
C ALA A 47 -1.76 -6.40 1.64
N ALA A 48 -3.05 -6.68 1.45
CA ALA A 48 -3.49 -7.60 0.40
C ALA A 48 -2.97 -7.17 -0.98
N PHE A 49 -3.12 -5.89 -1.34
CA PHE A 49 -2.70 -5.37 -2.64
C PHE A 49 -1.17 -5.38 -2.85
N LYS A 50 -0.37 -5.37 -1.78
CA LYS A 50 1.09 -5.55 -1.86
C LYS A 50 1.48 -7.00 -2.16
N TYR A 51 0.69 -7.95 -1.68
CA TYR A 51 0.85 -9.38 -1.96
C TYR A 51 0.38 -9.75 -3.37
N LYS A 52 -0.84 -9.33 -3.75
CA LYS A 52 -1.45 -9.67 -5.04
C LYS A 52 -2.41 -8.58 -5.54
N LYS A 53 -2.57 -8.48 -6.85
CA LYS A 53 -3.59 -7.61 -7.47
C LYS A 53 -5.01 -8.15 -7.30
N PHE A 54 -5.95 -7.26 -7.02
CA PHE A 54 -7.39 -7.53 -6.95
C PHE A 54 -8.16 -6.52 -7.80
N ASP A 55 -9.33 -6.92 -8.29
CA ASP A 55 -10.21 -6.05 -9.08
C ASP A 55 -11.01 -5.08 -8.20
N LEU A 56 -11.33 -5.50 -6.97
CA LEU A 56 -12.14 -4.76 -6.01
C LEU A 56 -11.47 -4.75 -4.64
N TYR A 57 -11.61 -3.64 -3.91
CA TYR A 57 -11.09 -3.50 -2.55
C TYR A 57 -11.69 -4.56 -1.60
N ASP A 58 -13.00 -4.82 -1.71
CA ASP A 58 -13.70 -5.81 -0.89
C ASP A 58 -13.12 -7.22 -1.06
N ASN A 59 -12.67 -7.58 -2.26
CA ASN A 59 -12.05 -8.87 -2.52
C ASN A 59 -10.68 -8.97 -1.84
N GLY A 60 -9.89 -7.89 -1.85
CA GLY A 60 -8.62 -7.81 -1.13
C GLY A 60 -8.81 -7.91 0.38
N LEU A 61 -9.80 -7.19 0.91
CA LEU A 61 -10.14 -7.24 2.33
C LEU A 61 -10.61 -8.64 2.77
N LYS A 62 -11.48 -9.27 1.97
CA LYS A 62 -11.96 -10.63 2.23
C LYS A 62 -10.81 -11.63 2.23
N TRP A 63 -9.95 -11.56 1.22
CA TRP A 63 -8.76 -12.40 1.14
C TRP A 63 -7.88 -12.22 2.38
N TYR A 64 -7.62 -10.98 2.80
CA TYR A 64 -6.81 -10.70 3.98
C TYR A 64 -7.43 -11.33 5.23
N LYS A 65 -8.73 -11.15 5.47
CA LYS A 65 -9.44 -11.70 6.64
C LYS A 65 -9.42 -13.23 6.67
N GLU A 66 -9.53 -13.90 5.52
CA GLU A 66 -9.43 -15.36 5.42
C GLU A 66 -7.99 -15.86 5.64
N TYR A 67 -7.02 -15.14 5.10
CA TYR A 67 -5.60 -15.49 5.15
C TYR A 67 -4.90 -15.07 6.46
N HIS A 68 -5.52 -14.16 7.21
CA HIS A 68 -5.05 -13.58 8.46
C HIS A 68 -4.60 -14.63 9.49
N SER A 69 -5.41 -15.67 9.71
CA SER A 69 -5.10 -16.71 10.70
C SER A 69 -3.86 -17.52 10.33
N PHE A 70 -3.59 -17.66 9.03
CA PHE A 70 -2.44 -18.37 8.49
C PHE A 70 -1.15 -17.54 8.59
N ILE A 71 -1.24 -16.24 8.31
CA ILE A 71 -0.12 -15.29 8.43
C ILE A 71 0.41 -15.24 9.87
N TYR A 72 -0.49 -15.22 10.85
CA TYR A 72 -0.15 -15.00 12.26
C TYR A 72 0.45 -16.21 12.97
N ALA A 73 0.45 -17.40 12.34
CA ALA A 73 0.86 -18.62 13.01
C ALA A 73 2.33 -18.59 13.49
N PHE A 74 3.25 -17.98 12.72
CA PHE A 74 4.68 -17.85 13.05
C PHE A 74 5.36 -16.72 12.26
N ASP A 75 6.24 -15.92 12.90
CA ASP A 75 6.99 -14.82 12.24
C ASP A 75 7.82 -15.31 11.02
N GLU A 76 8.41 -16.52 11.11
CA GLU A 76 9.14 -17.14 9.99
C GLU A 76 8.24 -17.43 8.78
N ARG A 77 6.95 -17.72 9.02
CA ARG A 77 5.99 -17.96 7.94
C ARG A 77 5.66 -16.67 7.21
N LEU A 78 5.47 -15.56 7.92
CA LEU A 78 5.26 -14.25 7.31
C LEU A 78 6.42 -13.90 6.36
N ILE A 79 7.66 -14.10 6.78
CA ILE A 79 8.84 -13.89 5.94
C ILE A 79 8.83 -14.83 4.72
N SER A 80 8.47 -16.10 4.92
CA SER A 80 8.40 -17.08 3.82
C SER A 80 7.34 -16.75 2.77
N ILE A 81 6.20 -16.20 3.20
CA ILE A 81 5.10 -15.75 2.35
C ILE A 81 5.55 -14.51 1.56
N ALA A 82 6.09 -13.51 2.27
CA ALA A 82 6.50 -12.24 1.69
C ALA A 82 7.59 -12.40 0.62
N LYS A 83 8.47 -13.40 0.73
CA LYS A 83 9.59 -13.63 -0.20
C LYS A 83 9.17 -13.74 -1.67
N GLY A 84 7.93 -14.15 -1.95
CA GLY A 84 7.40 -14.28 -3.31
C GLY A 84 6.87 -12.97 -3.92
N ASP A 85 6.78 -11.90 -3.13
CA ASP A 85 6.05 -10.70 -3.50
C ASP A 85 6.92 -9.67 -4.23
N SER A 86 6.24 -8.73 -4.90
CA SER A 86 6.92 -7.61 -5.56
C SER A 86 7.47 -6.60 -4.55
N ASP A 87 6.75 -6.38 -3.45
CA ASP A 87 7.08 -5.44 -2.37
C ASP A 87 7.04 -6.16 -1.00
N PRO A 88 7.99 -7.08 -0.71
CA PRO A 88 7.97 -7.94 0.47
C PRO A 88 7.98 -7.16 1.79
N PHE A 89 8.77 -6.09 1.89
CA PHE A 89 8.93 -5.34 3.12
C PHE A 89 7.69 -4.50 3.42
N GLN A 90 7.12 -3.80 2.42
CA GLN A 90 5.85 -3.09 2.60
C GLN A 90 4.69 -4.03 2.95
N PHE A 91 4.68 -5.26 2.41
CA PHE A 91 3.68 -6.26 2.80
C PHE A 91 3.80 -6.61 4.29
N ILE A 92 5.02 -6.94 4.73
CA ILE A 92 5.30 -7.26 6.14
C ILE A 92 4.94 -6.08 7.04
N ASP A 93 5.33 -4.87 6.68
CA ASP A 93 5.07 -3.65 7.45
C ASP A 93 3.57 -3.42 7.65
N ASN A 94 2.80 -3.42 6.55
CA ASN A 94 1.35 -3.24 6.62
C ASN A 94 0.67 -4.34 7.46
N VAL A 95 1.14 -5.58 7.37
CA VAL A 95 0.66 -6.68 8.23
C VAL A 95 0.98 -6.37 9.70
N LEU A 96 2.21 -5.99 10.03
CA LEU A 96 2.60 -5.71 11.41
C LEU A 96 1.86 -4.49 11.97
N CYS A 97 1.69 -3.43 11.20
CA CYS A 97 0.98 -2.21 11.60
C CYS A 97 -0.54 -2.39 11.74
N ASN A 98 -1.14 -3.36 11.04
CA ASN A 98 -2.54 -3.71 11.23
C ASN A 98 -2.82 -4.30 12.62
N TYR A 99 -1.81 -4.92 13.25
CA TYR A 99 -1.97 -5.68 14.49
C TYR A 99 -1.27 -5.09 15.71
N ARG A 100 -0.05 -4.58 15.53
CA ARG A 100 0.87 -4.29 16.63
C ARG A 100 0.98 -2.80 16.97
N VAL A 101 0.44 -1.93 16.13
CA VAL A 101 0.63 -0.47 16.26
C VAL A 101 -0.72 0.18 16.54
N GLU A 102 -0.86 0.83 17.70
CA GLU A 102 -2.05 1.62 18.08
C GLU A 102 -2.27 2.81 17.11
N GLU A 103 -1.25 3.16 16.34
CA GLU A 103 -1.22 4.21 15.33
C GLU A 103 -1.35 3.65 13.90
N SER A 104 -2.29 2.74 13.60
CA SER A 104 -2.54 2.32 12.21
C SER A 104 -2.85 3.51 11.27
N ASN A 105 -3.23 4.66 11.83
CA ASN A 105 -3.41 5.92 11.11
C ASN A 105 -2.10 6.49 10.53
N SER A 106 -0.93 6.21 11.13
CA SER A 106 0.36 6.80 10.71
C SER A 106 1.02 6.08 9.54
N VAL A 107 0.48 4.92 9.15
CA VAL A 107 0.99 4.10 8.07
C VAL A 107 0.73 4.78 6.72
N PRO A 108 1.78 5.07 5.93
CA PRO A 108 1.60 5.63 4.60
C PRO A 108 1.03 4.56 3.65
N ILE A 109 -0.16 4.82 3.11
CA ILE A 109 -0.80 3.93 2.12
C ILE A 109 -0.57 4.47 0.72
N THR A 110 0.12 3.70 -0.11
CA THR A 110 0.37 4.04 -1.52
C THR A 110 -0.81 3.66 -2.40
N GLN A 111 -1.30 4.59 -3.21
CA GLN A 111 -2.29 4.34 -4.25
C GLN A 111 -1.72 4.73 -5.60
N ASP A 112 -1.21 3.74 -6.32
CA ASP A 112 -0.70 3.95 -7.67
C ASP A 112 -1.79 3.72 -8.71
N THR A 113 -1.97 4.69 -9.59
CA THR A 113 -2.87 4.56 -10.73
C THR A 113 -2.19 3.80 -11.86
N ALA A 114 -2.85 2.76 -12.38
CA ALA A 114 -2.39 2.07 -13.57
C ALA A 114 -2.37 3.03 -14.77
N ALA A 115 -1.20 3.14 -15.41
CA ALA A 115 -1.04 3.82 -16.69
C ALA A 115 -1.53 5.29 -16.70
N SER A 116 -1.16 6.08 -15.69
CA SER A 116 -1.59 7.48 -15.52
C SER A 116 -1.45 8.35 -16.77
N ALA A 117 -0.40 8.15 -17.58
CA ALA A 117 -0.24 8.85 -18.85
C ALA A 117 -1.38 8.57 -19.84
N TYR A 118 -1.85 7.31 -19.93
CA TYR A 118 -2.99 6.95 -20.77
C TYR A 118 -4.30 7.46 -20.20
N GLN A 119 -4.43 7.55 -18.87
CA GLN A 119 -5.60 8.17 -18.22
C GLN A 119 -5.69 9.67 -18.55
N ILE A 120 -4.56 10.38 -18.50
CA ILE A 120 -4.49 11.80 -18.91
C ILE A 120 -4.80 11.93 -20.40
N MET A 121 -4.21 11.07 -21.24
CA MET A 121 -4.43 11.09 -22.69
C MET A 121 -5.87 10.79 -23.05
N SER A 122 -6.52 9.81 -22.41
CA SER A 122 -7.92 9.48 -22.66
C SER A 122 -8.86 10.60 -22.24
N TYR A 123 -8.55 11.28 -21.13
CA TYR A 123 -9.25 12.48 -20.69
C TYR A 123 -9.12 13.62 -21.73
N LEU A 124 -7.90 13.94 -22.15
CA LEU A 124 -7.64 15.01 -23.13
C LEU A 124 -8.26 14.73 -24.50
N LEU A 125 -8.30 13.45 -24.92
CA LEU A 125 -8.87 13.04 -26.21
C LEU A 125 -10.38 12.74 -26.14
N LEU A 126 -11.02 12.88 -24.96
CA LEU A 126 -12.41 12.49 -24.71
C LEU A 126 -12.74 11.06 -25.16
N SER A 127 -11.72 10.18 -25.15
CA SER A 127 -11.83 8.82 -25.67
C SER A 127 -12.34 7.87 -24.59
N LYS A 128 -13.57 7.39 -24.75
CA LYS A 128 -14.17 6.39 -23.84
C LYS A 128 -13.50 5.02 -23.90
N LYS A 129 -12.76 4.71 -24.98
CA LYS A 129 -12.11 3.40 -25.14
C LYS A 129 -10.92 3.18 -24.21
N GLY A 130 -10.28 4.24 -23.71
CA GLY A 130 -9.11 4.14 -22.81
C GLY A 130 -9.42 4.37 -21.33
N LEU A 131 -10.71 4.45 -20.94
CA LEU A 131 -11.15 4.80 -19.58
C LEU A 131 -11.68 3.60 -18.77
N ARG A 132 -11.63 2.39 -19.32
CA ARG A 132 -12.05 1.16 -18.64
C ARG A 132 -11.17 0.00 -19.06
N GLU A 133 -10.21 -0.33 -18.22
CA GLU A 133 -9.79 -1.68 -17.83
C GLU A 133 -9.36 -1.63 -16.37
#